data_AF-A0AAD7P2L9-F1
#
_entry.id   AF-A0AAD7P2L9-F1
#
_cell.length_a   1.000
_cell.length_b   1.000
_cell.length_c   1.000
_cell.angle_alpha   90.00
_cell.angle_beta   90.00
_cell.angle_gamma   90.00
#
_symmetry.space_group_name_H-M   'P 1'
#
loop_
_entity.id
_entity.type
_entity.pdbx_description
1 polymer ?
#
loop_
_entity_poly.entity_id
_entity_poly.type
_entity_poly.pdbx_seq_one_letter_code
_entity_poly.pdbx_strand_id
1 'polypeptide(L)'
;MAFFEYVSPPSSLKYSPSYFTSLTFLRAASLDYPSIASTSIIEHWCFSNEVPTTASGTLIQPGELIPRVQDLLPISREMQQAFAAGYRSVDVVLNHAGHRTGLCYHFSKIRLLIAINNHHAAVLAAGALYQHVITSNLLSSADAERFGNSRITTPISGFQVTDFPLWKLGCLLGEAWLEEDVVNALLELLYFHNAMNSNDDPSFIILPTSFSNDLQFLFGQTPRLYSSNFDLIRRRLRALPSATVSWIICESNHYSGYRYGTNSPHLRLGDSMGRLARADDLPSFTWLTPRPY
;
A
#
# COMPACT_ATOMS: atom_id res chain seq x y z
N MET A 1 28.48 -17.46 -14.54
CA MET A 1 27.21 -16.74 -14.36
C MET A 1 26.80 -16.80 -12.90
N ALA A 2 26.50 -15.67 -12.28
CA ALA A 2 26.07 -15.63 -10.88
C ALA A 2 24.59 -16.06 -10.74
N PHE A 3 24.18 -16.56 -9.58
CA PHE A 3 22.78 -16.96 -9.33
C PHE A 3 21.78 -15.83 -9.63
N PHE A 4 22.05 -14.62 -9.13
CA PHE A 4 21.15 -13.47 -9.33
C PHE A 4 21.00 -13.09 -10.80
N GLU A 5 22.06 -13.21 -11.60
CA GLU A 5 22.03 -12.97 -13.04
C GLU A 5 21.19 -14.06 -13.74
N TYR A 6 21.40 -15.33 -13.36
CA TYR A 6 20.70 -16.47 -13.94
C TYR A 6 19.19 -16.45 -13.69
N VAL A 7 18.76 -16.09 -12.48
CA VAL A 7 17.34 -16.06 -12.12
C VAL A 7 16.64 -14.76 -12.50
N SER A 8 17.38 -13.73 -12.89
CA SER A 8 16.76 -12.45 -13.25
C SER A 8 16.14 -12.55 -14.65
N PRO A 9 14.81 -12.35 -14.80
CA PRO A 9 14.24 -12.22 -16.12
C PRO A 9 14.81 -10.98 -16.82
N PRO A 10 14.97 -10.99 -18.17
CA PRO A 10 15.39 -9.82 -18.91
C PRO A 10 14.50 -8.61 -18.60
N SER A 11 15.09 -7.42 -18.48
CA SER A 11 14.35 -6.19 -18.15
C SER A 11 13.31 -5.80 -19.21
N SER A 12 13.53 -6.21 -20.45
CA SER A 12 12.60 -6.03 -21.57
C SER A 12 11.41 -6.99 -21.54
N LEU A 13 11.46 -8.04 -20.72
CA LEU A 13 10.44 -9.08 -20.70
C LEU A 13 9.18 -8.59 -19.97
N LYS A 14 8.01 -8.90 -20.55
CA LYS A 14 6.70 -8.62 -19.95
C LYS A 14 6.61 -9.28 -18.57
N TYR A 15 6.06 -8.56 -17.58
CA TYR A 15 5.94 -8.97 -16.18
C TYR A 15 7.27 -9.14 -15.41
N SER A 16 8.41 -8.72 -15.99
CA SER A 16 9.63 -8.54 -15.20
C SER A 16 9.44 -7.45 -14.13
N PRO A 17 10.28 -7.41 -13.08
CA PRO A 17 10.28 -6.30 -12.13
C PRO A 17 10.42 -4.93 -12.84
N SER A 18 11.32 -4.83 -13.82
CA SER A 18 11.50 -3.61 -14.62
C SER A 18 10.23 -3.22 -15.39
N TYR A 19 9.52 -4.20 -15.98
CA TYR A 19 8.23 -3.96 -16.62
C TYR A 19 7.25 -3.27 -15.66
N PHE A 20 7.08 -3.81 -14.45
CA PHE A 20 6.17 -3.24 -13.45
C PHE A 20 6.57 -1.84 -12.98
N THR A 21 7.87 -1.57 -12.80
CA THR A 21 8.34 -0.22 -12.43
C THR A 21 8.07 0.84 -13.51
N SER A 22 7.92 0.42 -14.77
CA SER A 22 7.60 1.31 -15.90
C SER A 22 6.12 1.34 -16.27
N LEU A 23 5.29 0.55 -15.58
CA LEU A 23 3.88 0.40 -15.92
C LEU A 23 3.12 1.68 -15.58
N THR A 24 2.38 2.20 -16.56
CA THR A 24 1.56 3.40 -16.41
C THR A 24 0.09 3.04 -16.17
N PHE A 25 -0.70 4.00 -15.69
CA PHE A 25 -2.15 3.82 -15.49
C PHE A 25 -2.88 3.39 -16.77
N LEU A 26 -2.61 4.08 -17.88
CA LEU A 26 -3.17 3.76 -19.19
C LEU A 26 -2.85 2.32 -19.60
N ARG A 27 -1.59 1.91 -19.43
CA ARG A 27 -1.15 0.56 -19.79
C ARG A 27 -1.72 -0.50 -18.85
N ALA A 28 -1.84 -0.21 -17.55
CA ALA A 28 -2.46 -1.11 -16.58
C ALA A 28 -3.94 -1.36 -16.91
N ALA A 29 -4.67 -0.33 -17.32
CA ALA A 29 -6.08 -0.43 -17.67
C ALA A 29 -6.36 -1.24 -18.95
N SER A 30 -5.40 -1.31 -19.88
CA SER A 30 -5.49 -2.10 -21.11
C SER A 30 -4.73 -3.43 -21.03
N LEU A 31 -4.15 -3.77 -19.87
CA LEU A 31 -3.32 -4.96 -19.72
C LEU A 31 -4.21 -6.18 -19.55
N ASP A 32 -4.10 -7.13 -20.47
CA ASP A 32 -4.56 -8.49 -20.27
C ASP A 32 -3.69 -9.18 -19.21
N TYR A 33 -4.09 -9.03 -17.94
CA TYR A 33 -3.36 -9.55 -16.79
C TYR A 33 -3.66 -11.03 -16.59
N PRO A 34 -2.65 -11.88 -16.38
CA PRO A 34 -2.88 -13.31 -16.27
C PRO A 34 -3.61 -13.65 -14.96
N SER A 35 -4.53 -14.60 -15.05
CA SER A 35 -5.30 -15.07 -13.89
C SER A 35 -4.39 -15.77 -12.88
N ILE A 36 -4.56 -15.44 -11.61
CA ILE A 36 -3.90 -16.15 -10.51
C ILE A 36 -4.86 -17.21 -9.97
N ALA A 37 -4.34 -18.42 -9.74
CA ALA A 37 -5.13 -19.52 -9.18
C ALA A 37 -5.73 -19.12 -7.81
N SER A 38 -7.00 -19.45 -7.59
CA SER A 38 -7.67 -19.20 -6.30
C SER A 38 -7.21 -20.17 -5.21
N THR A 39 -6.81 -21.38 -5.59
CA THR A 39 -6.32 -22.45 -4.72
C THR A 39 -4.89 -22.84 -5.07
N SER A 40 -4.27 -23.66 -4.22
CA SER A 40 -2.99 -24.28 -4.56
C SER A 40 -3.17 -25.19 -5.77
N ILE A 41 -2.28 -25.05 -6.76
CA ILE A 41 -2.29 -25.86 -7.99
C ILE A 41 -0.99 -26.61 -8.23
N ILE A 42 0.08 -26.32 -7.50
CA ILE A 42 1.34 -27.08 -7.59
C ILE A 42 1.21 -28.31 -6.70
N GLU A 43 1.08 -29.49 -7.32
CA GLU A 43 0.93 -30.76 -6.60
C GLU A 43 2.31 -31.33 -6.20
N HIS A 44 3.27 -31.27 -7.11
CA HIS A 44 4.63 -31.73 -6.89
C HIS A 44 5.62 -30.86 -7.65
N TRP A 45 6.84 -30.77 -7.14
CA TRP A 45 7.94 -30.13 -7.86
C TRP A 45 9.28 -30.74 -7.45
N CYS A 46 10.25 -30.71 -8.36
CA CYS A 46 11.63 -31.09 -8.08
C CYS A 46 12.60 -30.27 -8.94
N PHE A 47 13.84 -30.11 -8.48
CA PHE A 47 14.86 -29.41 -9.24
C PHE A 47 15.45 -30.30 -10.34
N SER A 48 15.70 -29.70 -11.49
CA SER A 48 16.24 -30.38 -12.67
C SER A 48 17.46 -29.66 -13.23
N ASN A 49 18.35 -30.43 -13.86
CA ASN A 49 19.53 -29.92 -14.55
C ASN A 49 19.20 -29.45 -15.98
N GLU A 50 17.99 -29.73 -16.46
CA GLU A 50 17.52 -29.29 -17.76
C GLU A 50 17.47 -27.76 -17.82
N VAL A 51 17.90 -27.19 -18.95
CA VAL A 51 17.74 -25.75 -19.23
C VAL A 51 16.61 -25.62 -20.24
N PRO A 52 15.37 -25.34 -19.81
CA PRO A 52 14.26 -25.28 -20.74
C PRO A 52 14.46 -24.10 -21.70
N THR A 53 14.42 -24.39 -23.00
CA THR A 53 14.50 -23.39 -24.08
C THR A 53 13.13 -23.04 -24.65
N THR A 54 12.08 -23.74 -24.21
CA THR A 54 10.72 -23.56 -24.68
C THR A 54 10.10 -22.28 -24.11
N ALA A 55 9.16 -21.71 -24.86
CA ALA A 55 8.41 -20.53 -24.43
C ALA A 55 7.58 -20.82 -23.17
N SER A 56 7.07 -22.05 -23.00
CA SER A 56 6.35 -22.50 -21.80
C SER A 56 7.26 -22.64 -20.57
N GLY A 57 8.56 -22.83 -20.74
CA GLY A 57 9.51 -22.91 -19.63
C GLY A 57 10.13 -21.57 -19.22
N THR A 58 10.08 -20.55 -20.08
CA THR A 58 10.85 -19.31 -19.92
C THR A 58 10.00 -18.03 -19.93
N LEU A 59 8.82 -18.04 -20.56
CA LEU A 59 7.94 -16.89 -20.73
C LEU A 59 6.58 -17.15 -20.09
N ILE A 60 5.84 -16.06 -19.84
CA ILE A 60 4.42 -16.14 -19.45
C ILE A 60 3.58 -16.12 -20.73
N GLN A 61 2.83 -17.20 -20.98
CA GLN A 61 1.99 -17.34 -22.17
C GLN A 61 0.63 -16.64 -21.99
N PRO A 62 -0.02 -16.20 -23.08
CA PRO A 62 -1.41 -15.75 -23.02
C PRO A 62 -2.32 -16.82 -22.43
N GLY A 63 -3.18 -16.44 -21.49
CA GLY A 63 -4.10 -17.36 -20.80
C GLY A 63 -3.42 -18.32 -19.80
N GLU A 64 -2.12 -18.19 -19.56
CA GLU A 64 -1.43 -19.02 -18.56
C GLU A 64 -1.97 -18.75 -17.15
N LEU A 65 -2.38 -19.82 -16.46
CA LEU A 65 -2.81 -19.76 -15.08
C LEU A 65 -1.58 -19.68 -14.15
N ILE A 66 -1.51 -18.63 -13.35
CA ILE A 66 -0.37 -18.34 -12.49
C ILE A 66 -0.60 -18.99 -11.12
N PRO A 67 0.32 -19.85 -10.63
CA PRO A 67 0.24 -20.38 -9.28
C PRO A 67 0.26 -19.27 -8.22
N ARG A 68 -0.33 -19.53 -7.06
CA ARG A 68 -0.30 -18.58 -5.95
C ARG A 68 1.11 -18.41 -5.43
N VAL A 69 1.42 -17.22 -4.93
CA VAL A 69 2.74 -16.94 -4.33
C VAL A 69 3.09 -17.93 -3.22
N GLN A 70 2.10 -18.41 -2.44
CA GLN A 70 2.33 -19.40 -1.38
C GLN A 70 2.91 -20.72 -1.92
N ASP A 71 2.52 -21.15 -3.11
CA ASP A 71 3.03 -22.38 -3.74
C ASP A 71 4.45 -22.18 -4.30
N LEU A 72 4.76 -20.95 -4.70
CA LEU A 72 6.04 -20.59 -5.31
C LEU A 72 7.12 -20.29 -4.27
N LEU A 73 6.75 -19.93 -3.03
CA LEU A 73 7.69 -19.57 -1.98
C LEU A 73 8.65 -20.70 -1.58
N PRO A 74 8.21 -21.96 -1.37
CA PRO A 74 9.11 -23.08 -1.08
C PRO A 74 10.17 -23.25 -2.16
N ILE A 75 9.73 -23.31 -3.43
CA ILE A 75 10.61 -23.38 -4.60
C ILE A 75 11.62 -22.24 -4.56
N SER A 76 11.14 -20.99 -4.42
CA SER A 76 11.99 -19.80 -4.48
C SER A 76 13.03 -19.74 -3.36
N ARG A 77 12.75 -20.31 -2.17
CA ARG A 77 13.69 -20.34 -1.04
C ARG A 77 14.85 -21.29 -1.30
N GLU A 78 14.62 -22.36 -2.04
CA GLU A 78 15.63 -23.40 -2.30
C GLU A 78 16.41 -23.18 -3.61
N MET A 79 15.94 -22.32 -4.52
CA MET A 79 16.59 -22.09 -5.84
C MET A 79 18.08 -21.75 -5.76
N GLN A 80 18.52 -20.98 -4.76
CA GLN A 80 19.93 -20.60 -4.64
C GLN A 80 20.82 -21.81 -4.30
N GLN A 81 20.37 -22.64 -3.37
CA GLN A 81 21.06 -23.87 -3.00
C GLN A 81 21.03 -24.87 -4.16
N ALA A 82 19.87 -25.01 -4.83
CA ALA A 82 19.73 -25.85 -6.00
C ALA A 82 20.66 -25.42 -7.14
N PHE A 83 20.78 -24.12 -7.40
CA PHE A 83 21.71 -23.58 -8.39
C PHE A 83 23.16 -23.95 -8.08
N ALA A 84 23.56 -23.82 -6.82
CA ALA A 84 24.89 -24.20 -6.34
C ALA A 84 25.15 -25.72 -6.48
N ALA A 85 24.11 -26.54 -6.36
CA ALA A 85 24.15 -27.98 -6.58
C ALA A 85 24.14 -28.40 -8.06
N GLY A 86 24.07 -27.45 -9.00
CA GLY A 86 24.12 -27.71 -10.44
C GLY A 86 22.77 -27.65 -11.16
N TYR A 87 21.66 -27.56 -10.41
CA TYR A 87 20.32 -27.45 -10.99
C TYR A 87 20.07 -26.10 -11.67
N ARG A 88 19.17 -26.11 -12.64
CA ARG A 88 18.95 -25.00 -13.58
C ARG A 88 17.47 -24.68 -13.80
N SER A 89 16.59 -25.60 -13.45
CA SER A 89 15.14 -25.48 -13.61
C SER A 89 14.40 -26.21 -12.49
N VAL A 90 13.07 -26.11 -12.53
CA VAL A 90 12.14 -26.81 -11.66
C VAL A 90 11.13 -27.54 -12.53
N ASP A 91 11.06 -28.85 -12.40
CA ASP A 91 9.95 -29.61 -12.95
C ASP A 91 8.77 -29.50 -11.99
N VAL A 92 7.63 -29.02 -12.48
CA VAL A 92 6.41 -28.82 -11.71
C VAL A 92 5.28 -29.66 -12.29
N VAL A 93 4.48 -30.27 -11.41
CA VAL A 93 3.23 -30.92 -11.76
C VAL A 93 2.10 -30.03 -11.27
N LEU A 94 1.38 -29.44 -12.21
CA LEU A 94 0.19 -28.65 -11.93
C LEU A 94 -1.05 -29.54 -11.94
N ASN A 95 -1.97 -29.32 -11.00
CA ASN A 95 -3.29 -29.92 -10.99
C ASN A 95 -4.34 -28.82 -10.96
N HIS A 96 -5.08 -28.68 -12.06
CA HIS A 96 -6.16 -27.71 -12.18
C HIS A 96 -7.41 -28.37 -12.73
N ALA A 97 -8.52 -28.27 -11.99
CA ALA A 97 -9.79 -28.91 -12.35
C ALA A 97 -9.64 -30.41 -12.68
N GLY A 98 -8.80 -31.14 -11.93
CA GLY A 98 -8.53 -32.56 -12.13
C GLY A 98 -7.57 -32.89 -13.29
N HIS A 99 -7.10 -31.90 -14.04
CA HIS A 99 -6.16 -32.09 -15.14
C HIS A 99 -4.73 -31.88 -14.64
N ARG A 100 -3.89 -32.92 -14.80
CA ARG A 100 -2.47 -32.86 -14.45
C ARG A 100 -1.62 -32.46 -15.64
N THR A 101 -0.70 -31.53 -15.44
CA THR A 101 0.24 -31.07 -16.47
C THR A 101 1.64 -30.96 -15.89
N GLY A 102 2.60 -31.65 -16.51
CA GLY A 102 4.02 -31.53 -16.17
C GLY A 102 4.68 -30.43 -16.99
N LEU A 103 5.43 -29.54 -16.36
CA LEU A 103 6.13 -28.43 -16.99
C LEU A 103 7.53 -28.29 -16.40
N CYS A 104 8.51 -27.90 -17.22
CA CYS A 104 9.85 -27.55 -16.78
C CYS A 104 10.00 -26.02 -16.80
N TYR A 105 10.12 -25.40 -15.64
CA TYR A 105 10.27 -23.95 -15.48
C TYR A 105 11.72 -23.56 -15.24
N HIS A 106 12.22 -22.62 -16.04
CA HIS A 106 13.45 -21.92 -15.73
C HIS A 106 13.29 -21.11 -14.44
N PHE A 107 14.36 -20.91 -13.66
CA PHE A 107 14.29 -20.11 -12.43
C PHE A 107 13.82 -18.67 -12.68
N SER A 108 14.18 -18.08 -13.84
CA SER A 108 13.66 -16.76 -14.22
C SER A 108 12.14 -16.74 -14.41
N LYS A 109 11.53 -17.84 -14.88
CA LYS A 109 10.08 -17.95 -14.98
C LYS A 109 9.43 -17.99 -13.59
N ILE A 110 10.00 -18.70 -12.62
CA ILE A 110 9.55 -18.65 -11.22
C ILE A 110 9.53 -17.20 -10.71
N ARG A 111 10.55 -16.40 -11.04
CA ARG A 111 10.62 -14.98 -10.66
C ARG A 111 9.54 -14.13 -11.35
N LEU A 112 9.19 -14.42 -12.61
CA LEU A 112 8.06 -13.77 -13.30
C LEU A 112 6.72 -14.10 -12.62
N LEU A 113 6.48 -15.38 -12.30
CA LEU A 113 5.26 -15.82 -11.60
C LEU A 113 5.11 -15.11 -10.24
N ILE A 114 6.21 -14.97 -9.49
CA ILE A 114 6.24 -14.22 -8.23
C ILE A 114 6.00 -12.72 -8.48
N ALA A 115 6.63 -12.12 -9.49
CA ALA A 115 6.44 -10.71 -9.81
C ALA A 115 4.97 -10.40 -10.15
N ILE A 116 4.30 -11.28 -10.89
CA ILE A 116 2.86 -11.18 -11.19
C ILE A 116 2.03 -11.21 -9.90
N ASN A 117 2.30 -12.14 -8.99
CA ASN A 117 1.58 -12.20 -7.72
C ASN A 117 1.78 -10.91 -6.90
N ASN A 118 3.02 -10.43 -6.81
CA ASN A 118 3.36 -9.26 -5.98
C ASN A 118 2.75 -7.95 -6.51
N HIS A 119 2.50 -7.83 -7.82
CA HIS A 119 1.95 -6.62 -8.42
C HIS A 119 0.46 -6.71 -8.78
N HIS A 120 -0.18 -7.86 -8.55
CA HIS A 120 -1.58 -8.09 -8.94
C HIS A 120 -2.52 -7.01 -8.40
N ALA A 121 -2.47 -6.74 -7.08
CA ALA A 121 -3.31 -5.72 -6.46
C ALA A 121 -3.07 -4.33 -7.06
N ALA A 122 -1.79 -3.96 -7.26
CA ALA A 122 -1.41 -2.67 -7.81
C ALA A 122 -1.90 -2.47 -9.24
N VAL A 123 -1.77 -3.47 -10.11
CA VAL A 123 -2.22 -3.40 -11.51
C VAL A 123 -3.74 -3.28 -11.58
N LEU A 124 -4.48 -4.10 -10.83
CA LEU A 124 -5.94 -4.05 -10.83
C LEU A 124 -6.47 -2.73 -10.29
N ALA A 125 -5.93 -2.27 -9.15
CA ALA A 125 -6.32 -0.99 -8.55
C ALA A 125 -6.02 0.19 -9.49
N ALA A 126 -4.86 0.19 -10.14
CA ALA A 126 -4.50 1.23 -11.10
C ALA A 126 -5.42 1.22 -12.34
N GLY A 127 -5.71 0.04 -12.89
CA GLY A 127 -6.62 -0.10 -14.01
C GLY A 127 -8.03 0.41 -13.68
N ALA A 128 -8.58 0.00 -12.54
CA ALA A 128 -9.87 0.46 -12.06
C ALA A 128 -9.91 1.98 -11.83
N LEU A 129 -8.86 2.54 -11.23
CA LEU A 129 -8.75 3.98 -10.98
C LEU A 129 -8.70 4.79 -12.27
N TYR A 130 -7.91 4.36 -13.24
CA TYR A 130 -7.84 5.03 -14.53
C TYR A 130 -9.20 4.99 -15.25
N GLN A 131 -9.86 3.83 -15.27
CA GLN A 131 -11.20 3.73 -15.87
C GLN A 131 -12.20 4.65 -15.17
N HIS A 132 -12.18 4.71 -13.84
CA HIS A 132 -13.06 5.60 -13.09
C HIS A 132 -12.80 7.09 -13.42
N VAL A 133 -11.53 7.52 -13.45
CA VAL A 133 -11.16 8.90 -13.81
C VAL A 133 -11.70 9.29 -15.19
N ILE A 134 -11.55 8.42 -16.20
CA ILE A 134 -12.00 8.69 -17.56
C ILE A 134 -13.52 8.66 -17.66
N THR A 135 -14.17 7.64 -17.12
CA THR A 135 -15.64 7.47 -17.24
C THR A 135 -16.42 8.51 -16.44
N SER A 136 -15.89 8.96 -15.31
CA SER A 136 -16.52 9.98 -14.47
C SER A 136 -16.09 11.41 -14.80
N ASN A 137 -15.19 11.61 -15.77
CA ASN A 137 -14.64 12.92 -16.13
C ASN A 137 -14.11 13.70 -14.90
N LEU A 138 -13.40 13.01 -14.00
CA LEU A 138 -12.93 13.61 -12.74
C LEU A 138 -11.86 14.69 -12.97
N LEU A 139 -11.13 14.59 -14.08
CA LEU A 139 -10.02 15.46 -14.43
C LEU A 139 -10.28 16.13 -15.79
N SER A 140 -9.63 17.27 -16.02
CA SER A 140 -9.55 17.87 -17.35
C SER A 140 -8.89 16.89 -18.33
N SER A 141 -9.14 17.01 -19.64
CA SER A 141 -8.55 16.09 -20.62
C SER A 141 -7.01 16.06 -20.57
N ALA A 142 -6.38 17.21 -20.36
CA ALA A 142 -4.92 17.31 -20.24
C ALA A 142 -4.40 16.64 -18.97
N ASP A 143 -5.11 16.79 -17.84
CA ASP A 143 -4.71 16.16 -16.57
C ASP A 143 -4.99 14.66 -16.58
N ALA A 144 -6.07 14.21 -17.22
CA ALA A 144 -6.37 12.80 -17.43
C ALA A 144 -5.28 12.11 -18.29
N GLU A 145 -4.79 12.77 -19.34
CA GLU A 145 -3.67 12.28 -20.15
C GLU A 145 -2.37 12.17 -19.33
N ARG A 146 -2.05 13.20 -18.54
CA ARG A 146 -0.89 13.18 -17.63
C ARG A 146 -1.00 12.08 -16.59
N PHE A 147 -2.19 11.89 -16.02
CA PHE A 147 -2.47 10.82 -15.07
C PHE A 147 -2.31 9.44 -15.72
N GLY A 148 -2.89 9.23 -16.90
CA GLY A 148 -2.77 8.00 -17.67
C GLY A 148 -1.32 7.61 -17.99
N ASN A 149 -0.47 8.60 -18.28
CA ASN A 149 0.95 8.39 -18.58
C ASN A 149 1.85 8.30 -17.34
N SER A 150 1.32 8.56 -16.14
CA SER A 150 2.08 8.44 -14.90
C SER A 150 2.31 6.97 -14.55
N ARG A 151 3.48 6.67 -13.98
CA ARG A 151 3.78 5.31 -13.51
C ARG A 151 2.95 5.01 -12.27
N ILE A 152 2.41 3.81 -12.18
CA ILE A 152 1.53 3.41 -11.07
C ILE A 152 2.28 3.39 -9.73
N THR A 153 3.60 3.19 -9.77
CA THR A 153 4.49 3.14 -8.60
C THR A 153 5.10 4.50 -8.24
N THR A 154 4.84 5.56 -9.01
CA THR A 154 5.34 6.91 -8.66
C THR A 154 4.70 7.33 -7.33
N PRO A 155 5.48 7.86 -6.37
CA PRO A 155 4.93 8.36 -5.12
C PRO A 155 4.06 9.59 -5.36
N ILE A 156 3.04 9.78 -4.53
CA ILE A 156 2.27 11.02 -4.57
C ILE A 156 3.16 12.17 -4.10
N SER A 157 3.27 13.19 -4.94
CA SER A 157 4.08 14.37 -4.64
C SER A 157 3.26 15.43 -3.89
N GLY A 158 3.95 16.25 -3.09
CA GLY A 158 3.34 17.41 -2.42
C GLY A 158 2.84 17.16 -1.00
N PHE A 159 3.05 15.96 -0.46
CA PHE A 159 2.74 15.61 0.93
C PHE A 159 4.01 15.46 1.74
N GLN A 160 4.03 15.99 2.96
CA GLN A 160 5.19 15.86 3.85
C GLN A 160 5.26 14.46 4.50
N VAL A 161 4.11 13.80 4.66
CA VAL A 161 3.97 12.65 5.56
C VAL A 161 4.07 11.31 4.83
N THR A 162 3.93 11.26 3.50
CA THR A 162 3.65 9.99 2.82
C THR A 162 4.37 9.79 1.49
N ASP A 163 5.11 8.69 1.34
CA ASP A 163 5.79 8.25 0.10
C ASP A 163 5.06 7.07 -0.58
N PHE A 164 3.73 7.06 -0.52
CA PHE A 164 2.97 5.92 -1.02
C PHE A 164 2.72 5.99 -2.54
N PRO A 165 2.71 4.84 -3.25
CA PRO A 165 2.57 4.82 -4.69
C PRO A 165 1.15 5.19 -5.13
N LEU A 166 1.04 5.90 -6.27
CA LEU A 166 -0.22 6.42 -6.82
C LEU A 166 -1.33 5.37 -6.95
N TRP A 167 -1.00 4.11 -7.26
CA TRP A 167 -2.01 3.05 -7.43
C TRP A 167 -2.86 2.81 -6.16
N LYS A 168 -2.33 3.10 -4.96
CA LYS A 168 -3.07 2.92 -3.71
C LYS A 168 -4.28 3.85 -3.60
N LEU A 169 -4.34 4.95 -4.37
CA LEU A 169 -5.55 5.76 -4.49
C LEU A 169 -6.75 4.95 -5.00
N GLY A 170 -6.52 3.78 -5.61
CA GLY A 170 -7.57 2.84 -5.96
C GLY A 170 -8.39 2.35 -4.75
N CYS A 171 -7.87 2.46 -3.51
CA CYS A 171 -8.66 2.16 -2.30
C CYS A 171 -9.83 3.14 -2.07
N LEU A 172 -9.85 4.29 -2.77
CA LEU A 172 -10.97 5.24 -2.73
C LEU A 172 -12.15 4.79 -3.61
N LEU A 173 -12.00 3.70 -4.38
CA LEU A 173 -13.02 3.20 -5.26
C LEU A 173 -13.83 2.10 -4.57
N GLY A 174 -15.16 2.15 -4.75
CA GLY A 174 -16.07 1.17 -4.17
C GLY A 174 -16.04 1.16 -2.64
N GLU A 175 -16.31 0.00 -2.04
CA GLU A 175 -16.30 -0.23 -0.59
C GLU A 175 -15.01 -0.92 -0.15
N ALA A 176 -13.85 -0.43 -0.62
CA ALA A 176 -12.55 -0.93 -0.20
C ALA A 176 -12.11 -0.31 1.15
N TRP A 177 -11.28 -1.04 1.89
CA TRP A 177 -10.65 -0.51 3.10
C TRP A 177 -9.65 0.59 2.73
N LEU A 178 -9.72 1.73 3.41
CA LEU A 178 -8.79 2.83 3.22
C LEU A 178 -7.43 2.53 3.85
N GLU A 179 -6.37 2.72 3.08
CA GLU A 179 -5.01 2.65 3.59
C GLU A 179 -4.65 3.88 4.41
N GLU A 180 -3.86 3.69 5.47
CA GLU A 180 -3.50 4.75 6.42
C GLU A 180 -2.77 5.92 5.74
N ASP A 181 -1.88 5.62 4.79
CA ASP A 181 -1.18 6.65 4.00
C ASP A 181 -2.17 7.54 3.23
N VAL A 182 -3.22 6.95 2.65
CA VAL A 182 -4.27 7.68 1.92
C VAL A 182 -5.06 8.55 2.87
N VAL A 183 -5.39 8.06 4.07
CA VAL A 183 -6.06 8.84 5.11
C VAL A 183 -5.20 10.03 5.55
N ASN A 184 -3.91 9.83 5.78
CA ASN A 184 -3.00 10.93 6.14
C ASN A 184 -2.87 11.99 5.05
N ALA A 185 -2.79 11.60 3.78
CA ALA A 185 -2.81 12.55 2.67
C ALA A 185 -4.12 13.34 2.60
N LEU A 186 -5.28 12.69 2.81
CA LEU A 186 -6.56 13.38 2.89
C LEU A 186 -6.65 14.35 4.07
N LEU A 187 -6.06 14.02 5.22
CA LEU A 187 -5.96 14.92 6.37
C LEU A 187 -5.11 16.16 6.06
N GLU A 188 -3.99 15.98 5.35
CA GLU A 188 -3.13 17.09 4.93
C GLU A 188 -3.83 17.98 3.89
N LEU A 189 -4.55 17.40 2.92
CA LEU A 189 -5.39 18.15 1.99
C LEU A 189 -6.51 18.93 2.71
N LEU A 190 -7.16 18.30 3.69
CA LEU A 190 -8.18 18.95 4.50
C LEU A 190 -7.61 20.13 5.30
N TYR A 191 -6.39 19.99 5.81
CA TYR A 191 -5.68 21.08 6.48
C TYR A 191 -5.48 22.26 5.52
N PHE A 192 -4.91 22.01 4.34
CA PHE A 192 -4.68 23.07 3.35
C PHE A 192 -5.97 23.71 2.88
N HIS A 193 -7.00 22.92 2.60
CA HIS A 193 -8.31 23.43 2.18
C HIS A 193 -8.89 24.40 3.22
N ASN A 194 -8.91 23.98 4.50
CA ASN A 194 -9.41 24.83 5.57
C ASN A 194 -8.53 26.07 5.79
N ALA A 195 -7.21 25.94 5.62
CA ALA A 195 -6.28 27.05 5.81
C ALA A 195 -6.46 28.11 4.74
N MET A 196 -6.63 27.72 3.47
CA MET A 196 -6.90 28.65 2.37
C MET A 196 -8.23 29.37 2.52
N ASN A 197 -9.22 28.73 3.14
CA ASN A 197 -10.54 29.32 3.39
C ASN A 197 -10.60 30.15 4.68
N SER A 198 -9.51 30.19 5.46
CA SER A 198 -9.42 31.00 6.66
C SER A 198 -8.87 32.38 6.29
N ASN A 199 -9.55 33.44 6.71
CA ASN A 199 -9.09 34.82 6.48
C ASN A 199 -7.88 35.19 7.37
N ASP A 200 -7.69 34.46 8.46
CA ASP A 200 -6.64 34.63 9.46
C ASP A 200 -5.80 33.36 9.60
N ASP A 201 -4.76 33.43 10.43
CA ASP A 201 -3.95 32.27 10.80
C ASP A 201 -4.84 31.09 11.28
N PRO A 202 -4.63 29.86 10.77
CA PRO A 202 -5.46 28.72 11.10
C PRO A 202 -5.57 28.48 12.60
N SER A 203 -6.77 28.69 13.16
CA SER A 203 -7.10 28.36 14.55
C SER A 203 -7.45 26.88 14.72
N PHE A 204 -6.82 26.00 13.93
CA PHE A 204 -7.03 24.57 14.01
C PHE A 204 -5.75 23.80 13.69
N ILE A 205 -5.69 22.57 14.21
CA ILE A 205 -4.59 21.63 14.02
C ILE A 205 -5.22 20.29 13.63
N ILE A 206 -4.71 19.71 12.56
CA ILE A 206 -5.04 18.34 12.14
C ILE A 206 -3.79 17.50 12.34
N LEU A 207 -3.91 16.41 13.09
CA LEU A 207 -2.80 15.53 13.44
C LEU A 207 -2.91 14.20 12.66
N PRO A 208 -1.77 13.57 12.31
CA PRO A 208 -1.74 12.32 11.58
C PRO A 208 -2.32 11.16 12.40
N THR A 209 -2.65 10.05 11.74
CA THR A 209 -3.21 8.82 12.36
C THR A 209 -2.31 8.22 13.44
N SER A 210 -0.99 8.37 13.30
CA SER A 210 0.00 7.89 14.28
C SER A 210 -0.06 8.63 15.62
N PHE A 211 -0.59 9.86 15.65
CA PHE A 211 -0.58 10.73 16.82
C PHE A 211 -1.16 10.07 18.07
N SER A 212 -2.32 9.40 17.94
CA SER A 212 -3.00 8.79 19.08
C SER A 212 -2.20 7.63 19.67
N ASN A 213 -1.58 6.81 18.83
CA ASN A 213 -0.75 5.70 19.26
C ASN A 213 0.48 6.19 20.03
N ASP A 214 1.16 7.21 19.50
CA ASP A 214 2.31 7.85 20.15
C ASP A 214 1.91 8.50 21.48
N LEU A 215 0.76 9.18 21.50
CA LEU A 215 0.24 9.83 22.70
C LEU A 215 -0.02 8.81 23.82
N GLN A 216 -0.73 7.73 23.51
CA GLN A 216 -1.07 6.69 24.47
C GLN A 216 0.19 5.96 24.96
N PHE A 217 1.12 5.64 24.05
CA PHE A 217 2.40 5.03 24.41
C PHE A 217 3.18 5.89 25.39
N LEU A 218 3.37 7.18 25.10
CA LEU A 218 4.12 8.11 25.97
C LEU A 218 3.40 8.39 27.30
N PHE A 219 2.07 8.49 27.27
CA PHE A 219 1.26 8.70 28.47
C PHE A 219 1.31 7.52 29.45
N GLY A 220 1.47 6.30 28.93
CA GLY A 220 1.63 5.07 29.71
C GLY A 220 3.01 4.89 30.37
N GLN A 221 4.02 5.69 30.00
CA GLN A 221 5.37 5.56 30.54
C GLN A 221 5.50 6.12 31.97
N THR A 222 6.43 5.57 32.74
CA THR A 222 6.81 6.07 34.07
C THR A 222 8.34 6.23 34.14
N PRO A 223 8.88 7.47 34.21
CA PRO A 223 8.16 8.74 34.17
C PRO A 223 7.53 9.03 32.79
N ARG A 224 6.47 9.86 32.78
CA ARG A 224 5.87 10.34 31.53
C ARG A 224 6.80 11.36 30.87
N LEU A 225 7.17 11.12 29.62
CA LEU A 225 8.08 11.98 28.84
C LEU A 225 7.40 12.45 27.56
N TYR A 226 7.70 13.69 27.15
CA TYR A 226 7.31 14.17 25.83
C TYR A 226 8.41 13.85 24.81
N SER A 227 8.01 13.47 23.60
CA SER A 227 8.93 13.49 22.46
C SER A 227 9.12 14.93 21.95
N SER A 228 10.16 15.16 21.15
CA SER A 228 10.40 16.46 20.50
C SER A 228 9.20 16.93 19.67
N ASN A 229 8.49 16.01 19.01
CA ASN A 229 7.26 16.31 18.27
C ASN A 229 6.12 16.75 19.20
N PHE A 230 5.98 16.11 20.35
CA PHE A 230 4.95 16.47 21.33
C PHE A 230 5.26 17.81 21.99
N ASP A 231 6.53 18.15 22.22
CA ASP A 231 6.95 19.48 22.66
C ASP A 231 6.65 20.58 21.62
N LEU A 232 6.79 20.28 20.33
CA LEU A 232 6.38 21.17 19.25
C LEU A 232 4.86 21.40 19.23
N ILE A 233 4.07 20.32 19.33
CA ILE A 233 2.61 20.39 19.40
C ILE A 233 2.19 21.23 20.62
N ARG A 234 2.79 20.99 21.79
CA ARG A 234 2.53 21.76 23.01
C ARG A 234 2.78 23.25 22.84
N ARG A 235 3.92 23.63 22.27
CA ARG A 235 4.24 25.03 21.98
C ARG A 235 3.22 25.65 21.03
N ARG A 236 2.81 24.92 19.98
CA ARG A 236 1.80 25.38 19.03
C ARG A 236 0.43 25.56 19.69
N LEU A 237 0.01 24.63 20.55
CA LEU A 237 -1.24 24.74 21.31
C LEU A 237 -1.22 25.93 22.28
N ARG A 238 -0.08 26.26 22.89
CA ARG A 238 0.06 27.48 23.72
C ARG A 238 -0.10 28.75 22.91
N ALA A 239 0.42 28.76 21.68
CA ALA A 239 0.32 29.91 20.78
C ALA A 239 -1.10 30.10 20.20
N LEU A 240 -1.93 29.06 20.24
CA LEU A 240 -3.29 29.06 19.69
C LEU A 240 -4.33 28.75 20.79
N PRO A 241 -4.62 29.73 21.68
CA PRO A 241 -5.48 29.49 22.85
C PRO A 241 -6.91 29.10 22.49
N SER A 242 -7.36 29.38 21.26
CA SER A 242 -8.68 29.02 20.74
C SER A 242 -8.65 27.99 19.61
N ALA A 243 -7.64 27.11 19.61
CA ALA A 243 -7.49 26.07 18.62
C ALA A 243 -8.58 24.98 18.71
N THR A 244 -9.02 24.51 17.54
CA THR A 244 -9.60 23.17 17.39
C THR A 244 -8.50 22.17 17.04
N VAL A 245 -8.39 21.08 17.78
CA VAL A 245 -7.47 19.99 17.46
C VAL A 245 -8.28 18.78 17.01
N SER A 246 -7.96 18.26 15.83
CA SER A 246 -8.61 17.09 15.26
C SER A 246 -7.57 16.03 14.90
N TRP A 247 -7.92 14.76 15.09
CA TRP A 247 -7.07 13.63 14.68
C TRP A 247 -7.95 12.43 14.36
N ILE A 248 -7.39 11.48 13.63
CA ILE A 248 -8.03 10.20 13.33
C ILE A 248 -7.29 9.09 14.09
N ILE A 249 -8.02 8.09 14.55
CA ILE A 249 -7.48 6.82 15.05
C ILE A 249 -7.85 5.69 14.11
N CYS A 250 -7.03 4.64 14.04
CA CYS A 250 -7.36 3.40 13.37
C CYS A 250 -7.31 2.26 14.38
N GLU A 251 -8.46 1.68 14.71
CA GLU A 251 -8.59 0.57 15.66
C GLU A 251 -9.38 -0.58 15.05
N SER A 252 -8.74 -1.75 14.95
CA SER A 252 -9.34 -2.95 14.36
C SER A 252 -9.84 -2.70 12.93
N ASN A 253 -8.99 -2.10 12.09
CA ASN A 253 -9.26 -1.70 10.72
C ASN A 253 -10.40 -0.68 10.56
N HIS A 254 -10.77 0.04 11.62
CA HIS A 254 -11.85 1.02 11.59
C HIS A 254 -11.32 2.40 11.97
N TYR A 255 -11.68 3.42 11.20
CA TYR A 255 -11.27 4.80 11.46
C TYR A 255 -12.33 5.56 12.26
N SER A 256 -11.89 6.25 13.31
CA SER A 256 -12.72 7.15 14.10
C SER A 256 -12.05 8.51 14.22
N GLY A 257 -12.85 9.58 14.19
CA GLY A 257 -12.37 10.95 14.25
C GLY A 257 -12.56 11.56 15.63
N TYR A 258 -11.53 12.18 16.17
CA TYR A 258 -11.62 12.98 17.40
C TYR A 258 -11.53 14.47 17.08
N ARG A 259 -12.24 15.26 17.89
CA ARG A 259 -12.17 16.71 17.87
C ARG A 259 -12.18 17.26 19.30
N TYR A 260 -11.23 18.13 19.60
CA TYR A 260 -11.10 18.80 20.88
C TYR A 260 -11.01 20.32 20.69
N GLY A 261 -11.78 21.10 21.44
CA GLY A 261 -11.67 22.55 21.45
C GLY A 261 -10.89 23.03 22.69
N THR A 262 -9.87 23.87 22.52
CA THR A 262 -9.15 24.42 23.68
C THR A 262 -10.03 25.35 24.54
N ASN A 263 -10.99 26.05 23.91
CA ASN A 263 -11.96 26.91 24.60
C ASN A 263 -13.14 26.14 25.23
N SER A 264 -13.36 24.89 24.81
CA SER A 264 -14.48 24.07 25.25
C SER A 264 -13.95 22.65 25.41
N PRO A 265 -13.51 22.26 26.62
CA PRO A 265 -12.69 21.07 26.87
C PRO A 265 -13.51 19.77 26.81
N HIS A 266 -14.36 19.65 25.80
CA HIS A 266 -15.12 18.46 25.46
C HIS A 266 -14.44 17.76 24.30
N LEU A 267 -13.98 16.54 24.55
CA LEU A 267 -13.56 15.64 23.50
C LEU A 267 -14.81 15.09 22.80
N ARG A 268 -14.92 15.33 21.50
CA ARG A 268 -15.98 14.78 20.66
C ARG A 268 -15.41 13.64 19.82
N LEU A 269 -16.14 12.54 19.77
CA LEU A 269 -15.85 11.39 18.93
C LEU A 269 -16.89 11.31 17.81
N GLY A 270 -16.40 11.19 16.58
CA GLY A 270 -17.18 10.76 15.42
C GLY A 270 -16.79 9.33 15.05
N ASP A 271 -17.72 8.40 15.21
CA ASP A 271 -17.52 6.98 14.92
C ASP A 271 -18.75 6.42 14.21
N SER A 272 -18.58 5.89 13.00
CA SER A 272 -19.70 5.38 12.21
C SER A 272 -20.24 4.03 12.70
N MET A 273 -19.55 3.36 13.63
CA MET A 273 -20.03 2.16 14.32
C MET A 273 -20.65 2.46 15.68
N GLY A 274 -20.74 3.74 16.08
CA GLY A 274 -21.30 4.15 17.36
C GLY A 274 -20.43 3.76 18.58
N ARG A 275 -19.13 3.53 18.38
CA ARG A 275 -18.21 3.27 19.49
C ARG A 275 -18.10 4.47 20.43
N LEU A 276 -17.87 4.20 21.71
CA LEU A 276 -17.59 5.22 22.72
C LEU A 276 -16.08 5.52 22.79
N ALA A 277 -15.73 6.73 23.22
CA ALA A 277 -14.34 7.10 23.47
C ALA A 277 -13.76 6.26 24.62
N ARG A 278 -12.47 5.93 24.56
CA ARG A 278 -11.80 5.18 25.62
C ARG A 278 -11.62 6.06 26.84
N ALA A 279 -11.63 5.45 28.03
CA ALA A 279 -11.50 6.17 29.30
C ALA A 279 -10.24 7.04 29.36
N ASP A 280 -9.16 6.60 28.71
CA ASP A 280 -7.85 7.27 28.73
C ASP A 280 -7.63 8.28 27.59
N ASP A 281 -8.56 8.43 26.64
CA ASP A 281 -8.38 9.35 25.50
C ASP A 281 -8.37 10.83 25.94
N LEU A 282 -9.31 11.23 26.81
CA LEU A 282 -9.32 12.59 27.36
C LEU A 282 -8.17 12.82 28.37
N PRO A 283 -7.88 11.93 29.33
CA PRO A 283 -6.72 12.07 30.22
C PRO A 283 -5.38 12.19 29.50
N SER A 284 -5.13 11.36 28.48
CA SER A 284 -3.89 11.43 27.71
C SER A 284 -3.79 12.74 26.93
N PHE A 285 -4.86 13.15 26.24
CA PHE A 285 -4.85 14.39 25.48
C PHE A 285 -4.72 15.63 26.40
N THR A 286 -5.37 15.63 27.55
CA THR A 286 -5.23 16.73 28.54
C THR A 286 -3.85 16.78 29.21
N TRP A 287 -3.13 15.67 29.28
CA TRP A 287 -1.70 15.68 29.64
C TRP A 287 -0.86 16.39 28.56
N LEU A 288 -1.26 16.29 27.29
CA LEU A 288 -0.62 17.02 26.20
C LEU A 288 -1.00 18.49 26.16
N THR A 289 -2.22 18.89 26.56
CA THR A 289 -2.61 20.30 26.49
C THR A 289 -1.93 21.15 27.58
N PRO A 290 -1.63 22.43 27.30
CA PRO A 290 -1.16 23.35 28.32
C PRO A 290 -2.29 23.62 29.32
N ARG A 291 -2.03 23.54 30.62
CA ARG A 291 -2.97 24.04 31.62
C ARG A 291 -2.92 25.57 31.60
N PRO A 292 -4.07 26.28 31.59
CA PRO A 292 -4.08 27.69 31.92
C PRO A 292 -3.53 27.84 33.35
N TYR A 293 -2.52 28.69 33.51
CA TYR A 293 -2.01 29.10 34.82
C TYR A 293 -2.99 30.08 35.48
#